data_AF-A0A6N7W9B5-F1
#
_entry.id   AF-A0A6N7W9B5-F1
#
_cell.length_a   1.000
_cell.length_b   1.000
_cell.length_c   1.000
_cell.angle_alpha   90.00
_cell.angle_beta   90.00
_cell.angle_gamma   90.00
#
_symmetry.space_group_name_H-M   'P 1'
#
loop_
_entity.id
_entity.type
_entity.pdbx_description
1 polymer ?
#
loop_
_entity_poly.entity_id
_entity_poly.type
_entity_poly.pdbx_seq_one_letter_code
_entity_poly.pdbx_strand_id
1 'polypeptide(L)'
;MEQLKKLSINTALCDMTELTEEILSGYSELNVNAAAVLLSERASVLLSRYSVKINTASTLKVPEGTNTIVKNGSVVIDGTDAAADKTFLMVNGTLLLHPGAEKAMENYVQIMVNGCLIYPKSLAGYVSRIHVNGQQKCYPDNAVCILKDLTVDKFFIIRAVQNTPYFITGKVTMIDPTLDLSILIQKNVSLLCEKALVKESFFEQSLSLLDENTDISVIPDDFSLLPDTMELNGFTLAQLGKKLIRIGDLYITDKTMEVLPSLEALKVTGTICLPEKFSSEFLTYPVEYGNISLIKGTLISDKSTLHIDKQLLEQTPDGLHVMDCATVEIDENIPATLARERLFLEDCALIKCPSELKSIIELISSDVASISDYTEETEGGDEKNDDTIYINAATYKF
;
A
#
# COMPACT_ATOMS: atom_id res chain seq x y z
N MET A 1 -9.65 -30.92 42.12
CA MET A 1 -9.39 -29.53 41.72
C MET A 1 -9.44 -29.53 40.22
N GLU A 2 -10.40 -28.81 39.62
CA GLU A 2 -10.38 -28.59 38.17
C GLU A 2 -9.10 -27.84 37.82
N GLN A 3 -8.36 -28.36 36.84
CA GLN A 3 -7.12 -27.76 36.39
C GLN A 3 -7.47 -26.51 35.57
N LEU A 4 -7.08 -25.34 36.04
CA LEU A 4 -7.34 -24.07 35.35
C LEU A 4 -6.60 -24.05 34.02
N LYS A 5 -7.34 -23.80 32.93
CA LYS A 5 -6.78 -23.72 31.58
C LYS A 5 -6.05 -22.39 31.36
N LYS A 6 -5.20 -22.35 30.33
CA LYS A 6 -4.59 -21.12 29.84
C LYS A 6 -5.54 -20.42 28.88
N LEU A 7 -5.52 -19.10 28.83
CA LEU A 7 -6.24 -18.31 27.82
C LEU A 7 -5.22 -17.59 26.94
N SER A 8 -5.28 -17.81 25.64
CA SER A 8 -4.46 -17.10 24.64
C SER A 8 -5.37 -16.31 23.70
N ILE A 9 -5.16 -15.00 23.60
CA ILE A 9 -5.96 -14.09 22.80
C ILE A 9 -5.07 -13.48 21.74
N ASN A 10 -5.41 -13.72 20.48
CA ASN A 10 -4.77 -13.11 19.32
C ASN A 10 -5.76 -12.14 18.66
N THR A 11 -5.47 -10.84 18.71
CA THR A 11 -6.39 -9.80 18.21
C THR A 11 -5.67 -8.57 17.72
N ALA A 12 -6.26 -7.78 16.81
CA ALA A 12 -5.64 -6.50 16.45
C ALA A 12 -5.76 -5.48 17.59
N LEU A 13 -6.91 -5.44 18.26
CA LEU A 13 -7.16 -4.57 19.42
C LEU A 13 -7.71 -5.40 20.58
N CYS A 14 -7.09 -5.29 21.75
CA CYS A 14 -7.58 -5.89 22.99
C CYS A 14 -7.98 -4.80 23.99
N ASP A 15 -9.27 -4.66 24.27
CA ASP A 15 -9.80 -3.76 25.29
C ASP A 15 -9.90 -4.49 26.62
N MET A 16 -8.98 -4.15 27.52
CA MET A 16 -8.88 -4.73 28.87
C MET A 16 -9.35 -3.73 29.93
N THR A 17 -10.04 -2.65 29.55
CA THR A 17 -10.39 -1.55 30.47
C THR A 17 -11.36 -1.98 31.58
N GLU A 18 -12.23 -2.94 31.28
CA GLU A 18 -13.26 -3.48 32.20
C GLU A 18 -12.85 -4.80 32.85
N LEU A 19 -11.63 -5.30 32.62
CA LEU A 19 -11.13 -6.57 33.14
C LEU A 19 -11.35 -6.72 34.66
N THR A 20 -11.92 -7.85 35.10
CA THR A 20 -12.20 -8.11 36.53
C THR A 20 -11.37 -9.26 37.09
N GLU A 21 -11.33 -9.34 38.42
CA GLU A 21 -10.57 -10.38 39.13
C GLU A 21 -11.20 -11.76 38.96
N GLU A 22 -12.53 -11.82 38.83
CA GLU A 22 -13.27 -13.06 38.55
C GLU A 22 -12.87 -13.68 37.20
N ILE A 23 -12.62 -12.85 36.18
CA ILE A 23 -12.17 -13.33 34.87
C ILE A 23 -10.75 -13.89 34.98
N LEU A 24 -9.83 -13.16 35.61
CA LEU A 24 -8.43 -13.57 35.70
C LEU A 24 -8.23 -14.81 36.57
N SER A 25 -8.96 -14.93 37.68
CA SER A 25 -8.90 -16.10 38.57
C SER A 25 -9.46 -17.38 37.94
N GLY A 26 -10.21 -17.27 36.84
CA GLY A 26 -10.71 -18.39 36.04
C GLY A 26 -9.66 -19.07 35.16
N TYR A 27 -8.45 -18.52 35.04
CA TYR A 27 -7.38 -19.04 34.18
C TYR A 27 -6.06 -19.18 34.94
N SER A 28 -5.23 -20.14 34.55
CA SER A 28 -3.88 -20.31 35.12
C SER A 28 -2.86 -19.31 34.57
N GLU A 29 -3.04 -18.89 33.31
CA GLU A 29 -2.19 -17.93 32.60
C GLU A 29 -3.02 -17.24 31.51
N LEU A 30 -2.83 -15.92 31.35
CA LEU A 30 -3.42 -15.14 30.26
C LEU A 30 -2.30 -14.66 29.32
N ASN A 31 -2.36 -15.04 28.05
CA ASN A 31 -1.49 -14.56 26.99
C ASN A 31 -2.30 -13.66 26.05
N VAL A 32 -1.85 -12.44 25.82
CA VAL A 32 -2.47 -11.50 24.89
C VAL A 32 -1.43 -11.13 23.84
N ASN A 33 -1.66 -11.57 22.60
CA ASN A 33 -0.92 -11.11 21.42
C ASN A 33 -1.80 -10.11 20.67
N ALA A 34 -1.47 -8.82 20.75
CA ALA A 34 -2.27 -7.80 20.07
C ALA A 34 -1.48 -6.65 19.49
N ALA A 35 -1.95 -6.05 18.39
CA ALA A 35 -1.30 -4.85 17.85
C ALA A 35 -1.43 -3.66 18.82
N ALA A 36 -2.61 -3.50 19.45
CA ALA A 36 -2.82 -2.52 20.50
C ALA A 36 -3.62 -3.09 21.68
N VAL A 37 -3.29 -2.66 22.90
CA VAL A 37 -4.00 -3.00 24.13
C VAL A 37 -4.48 -1.74 24.85
N LEU A 38 -5.76 -1.67 25.20
CA LEU A 38 -6.34 -0.59 26.01
C LEU A 38 -6.40 -1.03 27.47
N LEU A 39 -5.87 -0.20 28.37
CA LEU A 39 -5.85 -0.45 29.81
C LEU A 39 -6.46 0.71 30.59
N SER A 40 -7.31 0.38 31.54
CA SER A 40 -7.64 1.30 32.63
C SER A 40 -6.56 1.27 33.72
N GLU A 41 -6.53 2.28 34.58
CA GLU A 41 -5.62 2.30 35.73
C GLU A 41 -5.89 1.10 36.67
N ARG A 42 -7.18 0.80 36.90
CA ARG A 42 -7.63 -0.36 37.68
C ARG A 42 -7.15 -1.67 37.08
N ALA A 43 -7.35 -1.87 35.78
CA ALA A 43 -6.91 -3.09 35.08
C ALA A 43 -5.38 -3.23 35.13
N SER A 44 -4.62 -2.13 34.96
CA SER A 44 -3.16 -2.14 35.04
C SER A 44 -2.65 -2.65 36.39
N VAL A 45 -3.27 -2.19 37.49
CA VAL A 45 -2.91 -2.66 38.84
C VAL A 45 -3.30 -4.13 39.04
N LEU A 46 -4.46 -4.54 38.52
CA LEU A 46 -4.93 -5.92 38.63
C LEU A 46 -3.98 -6.89 37.91
N LEU A 47 -3.56 -6.55 36.69
CA LEU A 47 -2.65 -7.37 35.88
C LEU A 47 -1.30 -7.64 36.56
N SER A 48 -0.82 -6.72 37.41
CA SER A 48 0.43 -6.91 38.16
C SER A 48 0.37 -8.05 39.20
N ARG A 49 -0.83 -8.54 39.53
CA ARG A 49 -1.08 -9.58 40.55
C ARG A 49 -1.30 -10.97 39.98
N TYR A 50 -1.44 -11.09 38.66
CA TYR A 50 -1.80 -12.33 37.96
C TYR A 50 -0.74 -12.70 36.91
N SER A 51 -0.67 -13.98 36.52
CA SER A 51 0.26 -14.45 35.49
C SER A 51 -0.26 -14.06 34.10
N VAL A 52 0.07 -12.84 33.67
CA VAL A 52 -0.33 -12.30 32.37
C VAL A 52 0.90 -11.96 31.52
N LYS A 53 0.91 -12.43 30.28
CA LYS A 53 1.90 -12.05 29.26
C LYS A 53 1.19 -11.24 28.18
N ILE A 54 1.62 -10.01 28.00
CA ILE A 54 1.12 -9.13 26.93
C ILE A 54 2.24 -8.93 25.94
N ASN A 55 2.07 -9.46 24.74
CA ASN A 55 2.88 -9.21 23.58
C ASN A 55 2.14 -8.21 22.69
N THR A 56 2.57 -6.94 22.72
CA THR A 56 1.91 -5.89 21.95
C THR A 56 2.86 -4.84 21.43
N ALA A 57 2.50 -4.26 20.27
CA ALA A 57 3.24 -3.13 19.71
C ALA A 57 2.89 -1.81 20.42
N SER A 58 1.68 -1.68 20.98
CA SER A 58 1.25 -0.45 21.66
C SER A 58 0.32 -0.73 22.84
N THR A 59 0.59 -0.08 23.97
CA THR A 59 -0.30 -0.10 25.15
C THR A 59 -0.79 1.31 25.43
N LEU A 60 -2.10 1.49 25.48
CA LEU A 60 -2.75 2.79 25.66
C LEU A 60 -3.53 2.81 26.97
N LYS A 61 -3.25 3.81 27.80
CA LYS A 61 -4.04 4.04 29.02
C LYS A 61 -5.25 4.90 28.67
N VAL A 62 -6.45 4.38 28.93
CA VAL A 62 -7.71 5.07 28.71
C VAL A 62 -8.62 4.95 29.95
N PRO A 63 -9.55 5.89 30.18
CA PRO A 63 -10.54 5.77 31.24
C PRO A 63 -11.37 4.49 31.13
N GLU A 64 -11.85 4.00 32.27
CA GLU A 64 -12.83 2.91 32.30
C GLU A 64 -14.17 3.36 31.68
N GLY A 65 -14.84 2.46 30.97
CA GLY A 65 -16.06 2.78 30.23
C GLY A 65 -15.84 3.59 28.95
N THR A 66 -14.59 3.67 28.45
CA THR A 66 -14.30 4.24 27.14
C THR A 66 -15.00 3.44 26.04
N ASN A 67 -15.68 4.15 25.13
CA ASN A 67 -16.33 3.54 23.99
C ASN A 67 -15.29 3.26 22.89
N THR A 68 -15.13 2.00 22.51
CA THR A 68 -14.12 1.56 21.54
C THR A 68 -14.72 1.40 20.16
N ILE A 69 -14.27 2.22 19.19
CA ILE A 69 -14.71 2.17 17.79
C ILE A 69 -13.53 1.80 16.91
N VAL A 70 -13.71 0.78 16.07
CA VAL A 70 -12.74 0.40 15.02
C VAL A 70 -13.38 0.59 13.65
N LYS A 71 -12.67 1.30 12.76
CA LYS A 71 -13.10 1.58 11.38
C LYS A 71 -11.99 1.23 10.41
N ASN A 72 -12.33 0.50 9.35
CA ASN A 72 -11.43 0.22 8.23
C ASN A 72 -11.81 1.11 7.04
N GLY A 73 -10.82 1.52 6.24
CA GLY A 73 -11.00 2.37 5.07
C GLY A 73 -10.87 3.86 5.37
N SER A 74 -11.70 4.70 4.72
CA SER A 74 -11.65 6.15 4.88
C SER A 74 -12.69 6.63 5.90
N VAL A 75 -12.23 7.35 6.92
CA VAL A 75 -13.05 8.00 7.94
C VAL A 75 -12.88 9.51 7.81
N VAL A 76 -13.98 10.24 7.95
CA VAL A 76 -14.00 11.70 8.00
C VAL A 76 -14.46 12.11 9.39
N ILE A 77 -13.80 13.09 9.98
CA ILE A 77 -14.28 13.80 11.18
C ILE A 77 -14.46 15.26 10.81
N ASP A 78 -15.69 15.75 10.89
CA ASP A 78 -16.04 17.14 10.67
C ASP A 78 -16.73 17.77 11.89
N GLY A 79 -17.12 19.05 11.78
CA GLY A 79 -17.78 19.78 12.86
C GLY A 79 -19.19 19.28 13.22
N THR A 80 -19.74 18.32 12.49
CA THR A 80 -21.06 17.72 12.73
C THR A 80 -20.97 16.32 13.36
N ASP A 81 -19.79 15.72 13.41
CA ASP A 81 -19.59 14.41 14.02
C ASP A 81 -19.75 14.46 15.53
N ALA A 82 -20.84 13.85 16.01
CA ALA A 82 -21.11 13.64 17.42
C ALA A 82 -20.67 12.23 17.82
N ALA A 83 -19.37 12.04 18.05
CA ALA A 83 -18.90 10.85 18.76
C ALA A 83 -19.48 10.83 20.18
N ALA A 84 -19.72 9.63 20.72
CA ALA A 84 -20.07 9.48 22.13
C ALA A 84 -18.94 10.05 23.01
N ASP A 85 -19.30 10.63 24.15
CA ASP A 85 -18.32 11.12 25.12
C ASP A 85 -17.36 9.98 25.53
N LYS A 86 -16.07 10.30 25.64
CA LYS A 86 -14.97 9.37 25.96
C LYS A 86 -14.83 8.20 24.98
N THR A 87 -14.70 8.50 23.69
CA THR A 87 -14.48 7.48 22.65
C THR A 87 -12.99 7.26 22.36
N PHE A 88 -12.58 6.00 22.22
CA PHE A 88 -11.34 5.60 21.55
C PHE A 88 -11.67 5.22 20.10
N LEU A 89 -10.95 5.82 19.14
CA LEU A 89 -11.14 5.53 17.72
C LEU A 89 -9.86 4.94 17.12
N MET A 90 -9.99 3.76 16.52
CA MET A 90 -8.95 3.13 15.70
C MET A 90 -9.37 3.15 14.23
N VAL A 91 -8.55 3.77 13.38
CA VAL A 91 -8.75 3.83 11.92
C VAL A 91 -7.66 3.03 11.23
N ASN A 92 -8.01 1.95 10.53
CA ASN A 92 -7.11 1.23 9.64
C ASN A 92 -7.35 1.69 8.21
N GLY A 93 -6.58 2.68 7.75
CA GLY A 93 -6.76 3.37 6.48
C GLY A 93 -6.52 4.87 6.61
N THR A 94 -7.43 5.68 6.08
CA THR A 94 -7.26 7.14 6.03
C THR A 94 -8.21 7.82 6.99
N LEU A 95 -7.70 8.70 7.85
CA LEU A 95 -8.49 9.64 8.64
C LEU A 95 -8.34 11.05 8.07
N LEU A 96 -9.43 11.63 7.58
CA LEU A 96 -9.51 13.04 7.17
C LEU A 96 -10.20 13.86 8.26
N LEU A 97 -9.50 14.85 8.80
CA LEU A 97 -10.12 15.88 9.65
C LEU A 97 -10.49 17.06 8.77
N HIS A 98 -11.69 17.62 8.93
CA HIS A 98 -12.09 18.87 8.29
C HIS A 98 -11.88 20.09 9.20
N PRO A 99 -11.75 21.31 8.64
CA PRO A 99 -11.74 22.54 9.44
C PRO A 99 -13.03 22.64 10.27
N GLY A 100 -12.93 23.04 11.53
CA GLY A 100 -14.09 23.13 12.43
C GLY A 100 -14.36 21.86 13.26
N ALA A 101 -13.56 20.80 13.11
CA ALA A 101 -13.71 19.56 13.85
C ALA A 101 -13.22 19.61 15.32
N GLU A 102 -12.77 20.76 15.82
CA GLU A 102 -12.17 20.92 17.17
C GLU A 102 -13.08 20.34 18.26
N LYS A 103 -14.38 20.65 18.21
CA LYS A 103 -15.36 20.15 19.19
C LYS A 103 -15.59 18.65 19.10
N ALA A 104 -15.62 18.09 17.88
CA ALA A 104 -15.75 16.65 17.70
C ALA A 104 -14.52 15.92 18.29
N MET A 105 -13.33 16.52 18.13
CA MET A 105 -12.07 16.01 18.67
C MET A 105 -12.02 15.98 20.22
N GLU A 106 -12.82 16.81 20.91
CA GLU A 106 -12.88 16.80 22.38
C GLU A 106 -13.53 15.53 22.95
N ASN A 107 -14.42 14.87 22.19
CA ASN A 107 -15.11 13.65 22.63
C ASN A 107 -14.22 12.40 22.53
N TYR A 108 -13.10 12.49 21.82
CA TYR A 108 -12.15 11.40 21.68
C TYR A 108 -11.09 11.47 22.77
N VAL A 109 -10.97 10.40 23.56
CA VAL A 109 -9.90 10.25 24.55
C VAL A 109 -8.55 10.10 23.84
N GLN A 110 -8.54 9.29 22.78
CA GLN A 110 -7.37 8.98 21.99
C GLN A 110 -7.82 8.49 20.62
N ILE A 111 -7.07 8.85 19.58
CA ILE A 111 -7.26 8.32 18.23
C ILE A 111 -5.99 7.57 17.82
N MET A 112 -6.14 6.44 17.16
CA MET A 112 -5.07 5.68 16.54
C MET A 112 -5.35 5.51 15.04
N VAL A 113 -4.39 5.87 14.19
CA VAL A 113 -4.50 5.76 12.73
C VAL A 113 -3.39 4.86 12.23
N ASN A 114 -3.74 3.69 11.72
CA ASN A 114 -2.85 2.80 10.98
C ASN A 114 -3.05 3.06 9.48
N GLY A 115 -2.24 3.94 8.90
CA GLY A 115 -2.37 4.37 7.51
C GLY A 115 -2.03 5.84 7.33
N CYS A 116 -3.00 6.69 7.01
CA CYS A 116 -2.76 8.10 6.68
C CYS A 116 -3.67 9.05 7.47
N LEU A 117 -3.08 10.02 8.17
CA LEU A 117 -3.80 11.14 8.78
C LEU A 117 -3.70 12.37 7.87
N ILE A 118 -4.83 12.95 7.49
CA ILE A 118 -4.93 14.18 6.70
C ILE A 118 -5.65 15.22 7.54
N TYR A 119 -5.03 16.38 7.77
CA TYR A 119 -5.58 17.38 8.68
C TYR A 119 -5.29 18.83 8.26
N PRO A 120 -6.20 19.77 8.56
CA PRO A 120 -6.02 21.19 8.27
C PRO A 120 -5.01 21.81 9.24
N LYS A 121 -4.33 22.88 8.82
CA LYS A 121 -3.35 23.61 9.65
C LYS A 121 -3.93 24.05 11.00
N SER A 122 -5.20 24.45 11.06
CA SER A 122 -5.86 24.84 12.32
C SER A 122 -5.87 23.74 13.37
N LEU A 123 -5.89 22.47 12.96
CA LEU A 123 -5.95 21.31 13.85
C LEU A 123 -4.59 20.73 14.23
N ALA A 124 -3.49 21.35 13.82
CA ALA A 124 -2.14 20.85 14.11
C ALA A 124 -1.89 20.62 15.62
N GLY A 125 -2.47 21.44 16.50
CA GLY A 125 -2.37 21.26 17.95
C GLY A 125 -3.04 19.98 18.48
N TYR A 126 -4.09 19.50 17.79
CA TYR A 126 -4.84 18.30 18.16
C TYR A 126 -4.18 17.01 17.68
N VAL A 127 -3.27 17.08 16.70
CA VAL A 127 -2.54 15.92 16.15
C VAL A 127 -1.72 15.21 17.23
N SER A 128 -1.25 15.93 18.25
CA SER A 128 -0.56 15.33 19.41
C SER A 128 -1.38 14.26 20.16
N ARG A 129 -2.72 14.27 20.03
CA ARG A 129 -3.65 13.29 20.61
C ARG A 129 -3.95 12.12 19.67
N ILE A 130 -3.33 12.09 18.49
CA ILE A 130 -3.52 11.07 17.47
C ILE A 130 -2.21 10.29 17.32
N HIS A 131 -2.27 9.00 17.62
CA HIS A 131 -1.16 8.11 17.35
C HIS A 131 -1.23 7.63 15.91
N VAL A 132 -0.30 8.07 15.07
CA VAL A 132 -0.28 7.71 13.64
C VAL A 132 0.85 6.73 13.38
N ASN A 133 0.48 5.52 12.96
CA ASN A 133 1.37 4.53 12.38
C ASN A 133 1.22 4.59 10.85
N GLY A 134 2.05 5.41 10.21
CA GLY A 134 2.05 5.65 8.77
C GLY A 134 2.33 7.11 8.42
N GLN A 135 1.56 7.68 7.49
CA GLN A 135 1.80 9.02 6.96
C GLN A 135 0.93 10.09 7.62
N GLN A 136 1.47 11.31 7.71
CA GLN A 136 0.73 12.50 8.14
C GLN A 136 0.84 13.56 7.05
N LYS A 137 -0.29 14.12 6.61
CA LYS A 137 -0.34 15.19 5.61
C LYS A 137 -1.15 16.36 6.14
N CYS A 138 -0.52 17.54 6.14
CA CYS A 138 -1.16 18.78 6.56
C CYS A 138 -1.58 19.61 5.34
N TYR A 139 -2.76 20.23 5.38
CA TYR A 139 -3.27 21.06 4.29
C TYR A 139 -3.82 22.41 4.77
N PRO A 140 -3.87 23.46 3.93
CA PRO A 140 -4.44 24.75 4.32
C PRO A 140 -5.95 24.68 4.62
N ASP A 141 -6.42 25.38 5.66
CA ASP A 141 -7.82 25.29 6.10
C ASP A 141 -8.84 25.65 5.01
N ASN A 142 -8.48 26.54 4.08
CA ASN A 142 -9.34 26.94 2.96
C ASN A 142 -9.20 26.05 1.71
N ALA A 143 -8.44 24.95 1.79
CA ALA A 143 -8.21 24.10 0.62
C ALA A 143 -9.36 23.13 0.35
N VAL A 144 -9.60 22.87 -0.94
CA VAL A 144 -10.48 21.79 -1.39
C VAL A 144 -9.66 20.50 -1.49
N CYS A 145 -10.03 19.48 -0.73
CA CYS A 145 -9.32 18.20 -0.71
C CYS A 145 -9.79 17.28 -1.85
N ILE A 146 -8.84 16.74 -2.62
CA ILE A 146 -9.03 15.72 -3.65
C ILE A 146 -8.15 14.52 -3.27
N LEU A 147 -8.74 13.50 -2.64
CA LEU A 147 -8.01 12.36 -2.09
C LEU A 147 -7.68 11.27 -3.13
N LYS A 148 -7.35 11.68 -4.35
CA LYS A 148 -7.08 10.80 -5.50
C LYS A 148 -6.30 11.54 -6.58
N ASP A 149 -5.91 10.84 -7.63
CA ASP A 149 -5.33 11.45 -8.82
C ASP A 149 -6.26 12.50 -9.44
N LEU A 150 -5.66 13.57 -9.94
CA LEU A 150 -6.35 14.65 -10.63
C LEU A 150 -5.83 14.77 -12.06
N THR A 151 -6.64 14.39 -13.03
CA THR A 151 -6.45 14.82 -14.41
C THR A 151 -7.10 16.18 -14.58
N VAL A 152 -6.30 17.20 -14.89
CA VAL A 152 -6.81 18.53 -15.21
C VAL A 152 -7.43 18.46 -16.60
N ASP A 153 -8.75 18.61 -16.64
CA ASP A 153 -9.51 18.70 -17.87
C ASP A 153 -10.17 20.09 -18.00
N LYS A 154 -10.81 20.34 -19.14
CA LYS A 154 -11.53 21.59 -19.40
C LYS A 154 -12.62 21.87 -18.35
N PHE A 155 -13.25 20.83 -17.81
CA PHE A 155 -14.31 20.98 -16.81
C PHE A 155 -13.75 21.42 -15.46
N PHE A 156 -12.59 20.88 -15.05
CA PHE A 156 -11.86 21.30 -13.87
C PHE A 156 -11.50 22.78 -13.97
N ILE A 157 -10.94 23.22 -15.09
CA ILE A 157 -10.57 24.63 -15.33
C ILE A 157 -11.80 25.55 -15.15
N ILE A 158 -12.94 25.18 -15.74
CA ILE A 158 -14.18 25.97 -15.65
C ILE A 158 -14.71 26.02 -14.21
N ARG A 159 -14.78 24.89 -13.51
CA ARG A 159 -15.36 24.79 -12.15
C ARG A 159 -14.41 25.23 -11.03
N ALA A 160 -13.12 25.37 -11.31
CA ALA A 160 -12.14 25.74 -10.30
C ALA A 160 -12.55 27.04 -9.60
N VAL A 161 -12.52 27.04 -8.28
CA VAL A 161 -12.95 28.15 -7.44
C VAL A 161 -11.82 29.16 -7.35
N GLN A 162 -12.14 30.44 -7.46
CA GLN A 162 -11.16 31.51 -7.41
C GLN A 162 -10.48 31.58 -6.03
N ASN A 163 -9.18 31.90 -5.99
CA ASN A 163 -8.35 32.02 -4.79
C ASN A 163 -8.36 30.77 -3.91
N THR A 164 -8.47 29.58 -4.52
CA THR A 164 -8.65 28.32 -3.79
C THR A 164 -7.47 27.38 -4.02
N PRO A 165 -6.75 26.98 -2.96
CA PRO A 165 -5.82 25.88 -3.03
C PRO A 165 -6.60 24.55 -3.12
N TYR A 166 -6.10 23.62 -3.93
CA TYR A 166 -6.56 22.26 -3.99
C TYR A 166 -5.48 21.37 -3.39
N PHE A 167 -5.82 20.61 -2.36
CA PHE A 167 -4.92 19.63 -1.76
C PHE A 167 -5.18 18.27 -2.38
N ILE A 168 -4.20 17.74 -3.11
CA ILE A 168 -4.33 16.51 -3.88
C ILE A 168 -3.35 15.47 -3.33
N THR A 169 -3.88 14.31 -2.90
CA THR A 169 -3.04 13.23 -2.39
C THR A 169 -2.44 12.35 -3.49
N GLY A 170 -3.05 12.36 -4.67
CA GLY A 170 -2.59 11.64 -5.85
C GLY A 170 -1.74 12.51 -6.78
N LYS A 171 -1.46 11.95 -7.96
CA LYS A 171 -0.71 12.63 -9.03
C LYS A 171 -1.61 13.62 -9.77
N VAL A 172 -1.07 14.81 -10.05
CA VAL A 172 -1.71 15.78 -10.95
C VAL A 172 -1.24 15.56 -12.38
N THR A 173 -2.15 15.51 -13.36
CA THR A 173 -1.81 15.30 -14.77
C THR A 173 -2.37 16.43 -15.64
N MET A 174 -1.49 17.11 -16.38
CA MET A 174 -1.77 18.23 -17.28
C MET A 174 -1.13 17.98 -18.65
N ILE A 175 -1.74 17.09 -19.45
CA ILE A 175 -1.14 16.58 -20.69
C ILE A 175 -1.98 16.82 -21.95
N ASP A 176 -3.24 17.26 -21.83
CA ASP A 176 -4.09 17.57 -22.98
C ASP A 176 -3.66 18.93 -23.58
N PRO A 177 -3.11 18.95 -24.80
CA PRO A 177 -2.58 20.19 -25.39
C PRO A 177 -3.66 21.25 -25.67
N THR A 178 -4.94 20.90 -25.55
CA THR A 178 -6.07 21.80 -25.76
C THR A 178 -6.52 22.55 -24.49
N LEU A 179 -5.81 22.37 -23.37
CA LEU A 179 -6.07 23.06 -22.11
C LEU A 179 -5.57 24.51 -22.16
N ASP A 180 -6.29 25.39 -21.46
CA ASP A 180 -5.87 26.77 -21.21
C ASP A 180 -5.61 26.97 -19.71
N LEU A 181 -4.38 26.69 -19.29
CA LEU A 181 -3.97 26.79 -17.88
C LEU A 181 -3.94 28.24 -17.39
N SER A 182 -3.89 29.22 -18.29
CA SER A 182 -3.88 30.64 -17.91
C SER A 182 -5.15 31.04 -17.14
N ILE A 183 -6.27 30.36 -17.39
CA ILE A 183 -7.53 30.56 -16.66
C ILE A 183 -7.37 30.17 -15.18
N LEU A 184 -6.66 29.07 -14.87
CA LEU A 184 -6.39 28.67 -13.49
C LEU A 184 -5.45 29.67 -12.80
N ILE A 185 -4.45 30.16 -13.51
CA ILE A 185 -3.51 31.17 -13.00
C ILE A 185 -4.26 32.48 -12.70
N GLN A 186 -5.12 32.95 -13.60
CA GLN A 186 -5.96 34.15 -13.38
C GLN A 186 -6.93 33.97 -12.21
N LYS A 187 -7.43 32.75 -12.00
CA LYS A 187 -8.24 32.40 -10.83
C LYS A 187 -7.42 32.31 -9.54
N ASN A 188 -6.10 32.43 -9.59
CA ASN A 188 -5.21 32.25 -8.44
C ASN A 188 -5.45 30.90 -7.74
N VAL A 189 -5.48 29.84 -8.56
CA VAL A 189 -5.61 28.45 -8.11
C VAL A 189 -4.22 27.88 -7.85
N SER A 190 -4.08 27.13 -6.75
CA SER A 190 -2.86 26.36 -6.46
C SER A 190 -3.21 24.88 -6.32
N LEU A 191 -2.35 24.02 -6.84
CA LEU A 191 -2.45 22.56 -6.80
C LEU A 191 -1.33 22.04 -5.90
N LEU A 192 -1.70 21.67 -4.67
CA LEU A 192 -0.78 21.15 -3.66
C LEU A 192 -0.72 19.63 -3.81
N CYS A 193 0.33 19.12 -4.43
CA CYS A 193 0.52 17.69 -4.69
C CYS A 193 2.00 17.31 -4.60
N GLU A 194 2.28 16.03 -4.34
CA GLU A 194 3.66 15.52 -4.31
C GLU A 194 4.23 15.30 -5.71
N LYS A 195 3.38 14.92 -6.68
CA LYS A 195 3.79 14.54 -8.03
C LYS A 195 2.90 15.18 -9.09
N ALA A 196 3.52 15.70 -10.14
CA ALA A 196 2.84 16.21 -11.33
C ALA A 196 3.44 15.63 -12.62
N LEU A 197 2.57 15.39 -13.59
CA LEU A 197 2.93 14.99 -14.95
C LEU A 197 2.40 16.05 -15.91
N VAL A 198 3.31 16.73 -16.61
CA VAL A 198 2.98 17.91 -17.41
C VAL A 198 3.48 17.78 -18.84
N LYS A 199 2.74 18.33 -19.79
CA LYS A 199 3.22 18.52 -21.15
C LYS A 199 4.32 19.58 -21.18
N GLU A 200 5.32 19.43 -22.05
CA GLU A 200 6.45 20.36 -22.19
C GLU A 200 5.99 21.80 -22.42
N SER A 201 5.06 22.03 -23.34
CA SER A 201 4.42 23.33 -23.60
C SER A 201 3.74 23.97 -22.38
N PHE A 202 3.41 23.19 -21.36
CA PHE A 202 2.78 23.67 -20.12
C PHE A 202 3.73 23.81 -18.95
N PHE A 203 5.00 23.40 -19.08
CA PHE A 203 5.93 23.34 -17.97
C PHE A 203 6.02 24.69 -17.23
N GLU A 204 6.33 25.78 -17.92
CA GLU A 204 6.46 27.11 -17.30
C GLU A 204 5.16 27.58 -16.64
N GLN A 205 4.00 27.38 -17.28
CA GLN A 205 2.70 27.76 -16.71
C GLN A 205 2.37 26.92 -15.47
N SER A 206 2.73 25.64 -15.48
CA SER A 206 2.47 24.72 -14.39
C SER A 206 3.23 25.10 -13.11
N LEU A 207 4.42 25.71 -13.21
CA LEU A 207 5.19 26.18 -12.05
C LEU A 207 4.44 27.24 -11.23
N SER A 208 3.54 28.01 -11.86
CA SER A 208 2.71 29.00 -11.14
C SER A 208 1.50 28.37 -10.45
N LEU A 209 1.15 27.13 -10.79
CA LEU A 209 0.04 26.38 -10.22
C LEU A 209 0.48 25.40 -9.14
N LEU A 210 1.68 24.84 -9.26
CA LEU A 210 2.21 23.77 -8.40
C LEU A 210 2.98 24.32 -7.20
N ASP A 211 3.07 23.52 -6.13
CA ASP A 211 3.92 23.82 -4.98
C ASP A 211 5.41 23.63 -5.32
N GLU A 212 6.29 24.37 -4.65
CA GLU A 212 7.75 24.34 -4.87
C GLU A 212 8.37 22.94 -4.66
N ASN A 213 7.74 22.09 -3.85
CA ASN A 213 8.22 20.74 -3.53
C ASN A 213 7.61 19.66 -4.43
N THR A 214 6.83 20.04 -5.45
CA THR A 214 6.22 19.08 -6.37
C THR A 214 7.30 18.43 -7.25
N ASP A 215 7.33 17.11 -7.30
CA ASP A 215 8.14 16.37 -8.27
C ASP A 215 7.45 16.38 -9.65
N ILE A 216 8.06 17.05 -10.62
CA ILE A 216 7.46 17.30 -11.94
C ILE A 216 8.13 16.43 -13.00
N SER A 217 7.35 15.51 -13.57
CA SER A 217 7.71 14.76 -14.77
C SER A 217 7.18 15.47 -16.02
N VAL A 218 8.04 15.66 -17.03
CA VAL A 218 7.69 16.37 -18.27
C VAL A 218 7.57 15.39 -19.44
N ILE A 219 6.48 15.50 -20.20
CA ILE A 219 6.26 14.79 -21.46
C ILE A 219 6.55 15.74 -22.63
N PRO A 220 7.53 15.42 -23.51
CA PRO A 220 7.81 16.20 -24.70
C PRO A 220 6.56 16.40 -25.57
N ASP A 221 6.43 17.54 -26.25
CA ASP A 221 5.21 17.90 -26.98
C ASP A 221 4.82 16.90 -28.07
N ASP A 222 5.80 16.27 -28.73
CA ASP A 222 5.61 15.31 -29.80
C ASP A 222 5.46 13.84 -29.34
N PHE A 223 5.48 13.60 -28.03
CA PHE A 223 5.28 12.27 -27.44
C PHE A 223 3.88 12.07 -26.86
N SER A 224 3.32 10.88 -27.05
CA SER A 224 2.12 10.42 -26.34
C SER A 224 2.49 9.59 -25.12
N LEU A 225 1.79 9.79 -24.02
CA LEU A 225 1.93 8.96 -22.82
C LEU A 225 1.37 7.56 -23.09
N LEU A 226 2.18 6.53 -22.87
CA LEU A 226 1.76 5.13 -22.80
C LEU A 226 1.26 4.84 -21.37
N PRO A 227 -0.06 4.71 -21.13
CA PRO A 227 -0.62 4.51 -19.79
C PRO A 227 -0.21 3.18 -19.18
N ASP A 228 -0.16 3.11 -17.85
CA ASP A 228 0.27 1.91 -17.12
C ASP A 228 -0.53 0.64 -17.45
N THR A 229 -1.80 0.85 -17.78
CA THR A 229 -2.79 -0.19 -18.10
C THR A 229 -2.77 -0.67 -19.54
N MET A 230 -1.96 -0.08 -20.41
CA MET A 230 -1.88 -0.46 -21.83
C MET A 230 -0.60 -1.23 -22.14
N GLU A 231 -0.77 -2.38 -22.80
CA GLU A 231 0.34 -3.11 -23.44
C GLU A 231 0.82 -2.35 -24.68
N LEU A 232 2.13 -2.35 -24.93
CA LEU A 232 2.69 -1.85 -26.19
C LEU A 232 2.50 -2.89 -27.29
N ASN A 233 1.55 -2.65 -28.19
CA ASN A 233 1.19 -3.50 -29.31
C ASN A 233 0.61 -2.66 -30.47
N GLY A 234 0.18 -3.32 -31.55
CA GLY A 234 -0.29 -2.64 -32.76
C GLY A 234 -1.55 -1.78 -32.56
N PHE A 235 -2.43 -2.17 -31.64
CA PHE A 235 -3.63 -1.39 -31.30
C PHE A 235 -3.25 -0.09 -30.59
N THR A 236 -2.32 -0.18 -29.64
CA THR A 236 -1.83 0.97 -28.88
C THR A 236 -1.12 1.97 -29.81
N LEU A 237 -0.34 1.50 -30.80
CA LEU A 237 0.26 2.38 -31.81
C LEU A 237 -0.78 3.09 -32.68
N ALA A 238 -1.85 2.39 -33.07
CA ALA A 238 -2.93 3.00 -33.85
C ALA A 238 -3.66 4.11 -33.08
N GLN A 239 -3.74 3.98 -31.75
CA GLN A 239 -4.42 4.94 -30.88
C GLN A 239 -3.53 6.11 -30.46
N LEU A 240 -2.27 5.86 -30.10
CA LEU A 240 -1.38 6.83 -29.46
C LEU A 240 -0.30 7.38 -30.41
N GLY A 241 -0.11 6.77 -31.57
CA GLY A 241 0.94 7.13 -32.53
C GLY A 241 2.25 6.37 -32.28
N LYS A 242 3.33 6.87 -32.88
CA LYS A 242 4.62 6.17 -32.99
C LYS A 242 5.75 6.73 -32.10
N LYS A 243 5.48 7.82 -31.39
CA LYS A 243 6.39 8.44 -30.42
C LYS A 243 5.76 8.32 -29.04
N LEU A 244 6.28 7.38 -28.23
CA LEU A 244 5.67 7.00 -26.97
C LEU A 244 6.62 7.24 -25.80
N ILE A 245 6.06 7.69 -24.69
CA ILE A 245 6.76 7.79 -23.41
C ILE A 245 6.01 7.01 -22.33
N ARG A 246 6.72 6.20 -21.57
CA ARG A 246 6.23 5.48 -20.38
C ARG A 246 6.88 6.09 -19.14
N ILE A 247 6.05 6.51 -18.18
CA ILE A 247 6.53 7.00 -16.89
C ILE A 247 6.50 5.82 -15.91
N GLY A 248 7.67 5.28 -15.59
CA GLY A 248 7.82 4.03 -14.84
C GLY A 248 8.30 2.90 -15.74
N ASP A 249 8.00 1.67 -15.35
CA ASP A 249 8.59 0.46 -15.93
C ASP A 249 7.80 -0.04 -17.15
N LEU A 250 8.49 -0.79 -18.02
CA LEU A 250 7.91 -1.42 -19.20
C LEU A 250 8.40 -2.85 -19.35
N TYR A 251 7.46 -3.79 -19.43
CA TYR A 251 7.75 -5.19 -19.73
C TYR A 251 7.69 -5.44 -21.25
N ILE A 252 8.76 -6.02 -21.79
CA ILE A 252 8.87 -6.37 -23.22
C ILE A 252 8.32 -7.77 -23.44
N THR A 253 7.32 -7.87 -24.32
CA THR A 253 6.71 -9.14 -24.74
C THR A 253 7.00 -9.41 -26.22
N ASP A 254 6.65 -10.61 -26.72
CA ASP A 254 6.70 -10.90 -28.16
C ASP A 254 5.90 -9.86 -28.97
N LYS A 255 4.70 -9.47 -28.50
CA LYS A 255 3.87 -8.43 -29.14
C LYS A 255 4.55 -7.06 -29.17
N THR A 256 5.34 -6.75 -28.14
CA THR A 256 6.10 -5.51 -28.07
C THR A 256 7.19 -5.52 -29.12
N MET A 257 7.95 -6.61 -29.20
CA MET A 257 9.01 -6.79 -30.20
C MET A 257 8.47 -6.70 -31.63
N GLU A 258 7.27 -7.23 -31.92
CA GLU A 258 6.62 -7.11 -33.24
C GLU A 258 6.41 -5.65 -33.68
N VAL A 259 6.19 -4.73 -32.74
CA VAL A 259 5.86 -3.33 -33.06
C VAL A 259 7.00 -2.34 -32.85
N LEU A 260 8.07 -2.73 -32.15
CA LEU A 260 9.27 -1.89 -31.98
C LEU A 260 9.83 -1.36 -33.31
N PRO A 261 9.92 -2.13 -34.42
CA PRO A 261 10.39 -1.61 -35.70
C PRO A 261 9.52 -0.50 -36.30
N SER A 262 8.25 -0.40 -35.87
CA SER A 262 7.29 0.59 -36.36
C SER A 262 7.30 1.90 -35.56
N LEU A 263 7.99 1.92 -34.41
CA LEU A 263 8.13 3.10 -33.57
C LEU A 263 9.13 4.08 -34.16
N GLU A 264 8.85 5.36 -34.00
CA GLU A 264 9.80 6.44 -34.30
C GLU A 264 10.67 6.75 -33.09
N ALA A 265 10.10 6.68 -31.89
CA ALA A 265 10.82 6.82 -30.63
C ALA A 265 10.04 6.17 -29.48
N LEU A 266 10.77 5.57 -28.54
CA LEU A 266 10.23 5.08 -27.28
C LEU A 266 11.11 5.56 -26.13
N LYS A 267 10.50 6.19 -25.13
CA LYS A 267 11.17 6.59 -23.90
C LYS A 267 10.52 5.91 -22.71
N VAL A 268 11.31 5.28 -21.85
CA VAL A 268 10.86 4.63 -20.61
C VAL A 268 11.64 5.27 -19.46
N THR A 269 10.99 5.92 -18.52
CA THR A 269 11.74 6.58 -17.42
C THR A 269 12.22 5.60 -16.37
N GLY A 270 11.55 4.45 -16.24
CA GLY A 270 11.91 3.39 -15.31
C GLY A 270 12.75 2.29 -15.94
N THR A 271 12.54 1.07 -15.46
CA THR A 271 13.22 -0.15 -15.87
C THR A 271 12.49 -0.82 -17.02
N ILE A 272 13.26 -1.23 -18.03
CA ILE A 272 12.79 -2.16 -19.05
C ILE A 272 13.06 -3.58 -18.58
N CYS A 273 12.00 -4.35 -18.34
CA CYS A 273 12.10 -5.78 -18.06
C CYS A 273 12.12 -6.52 -19.40
N LEU A 274 13.30 -7.01 -19.79
CA LEU A 274 13.57 -7.57 -21.12
C LEU A 274 13.85 -9.07 -21.04
N PRO A 275 13.03 -9.92 -21.68
CA PRO A 275 13.37 -11.33 -21.83
C PRO A 275 14.73 -11.52 -22.49
N GLU A 276 15.58 -12.36 -21.90
CA GLU A 276 16.96 -12.60 -22.38
C GLU A 276 17.04 -12.90 -23.87
N LYS A 277 16.05 -13.64 -24.41
CA LYS A 277 15.94 -13.98 -25.84
C LYS A 277 15.93 -12.77 -26.77
N PHE A 278 15.50 -11.60 -26.30
CA PHE A 278 15.41 -10.36 -27.07
C PHE A 278 16.56 -9.39 -26.83
N SER A 279 17.46 -9.66 -25.88
CA SER A 279 18.59 -8.80 -25.50
C SER A 279 19.37 -8.21 -26.69
N SER A 280 19.72 -9.04 -27.66
CA SER A 280 20.54 -8.60 -28.80
C SER A 280 19.74 -7.78 -29.82
N GLU A 281 18.49 -8.16 -30.07
CA GLU A 281 17.61 -7.48 -31.04
C GLU A 281 17.14 -6.13 -30.50
N PHE A 282 16.78 -6.09 -29.21
CA PHE A 282 16.25 -4.90 -28.55
C PHE A 282 17.21 -3.71 -28.62
N LEU A 283 18.52 -3.96 -28.43
CA LEU A 283 19.57 -2.93 -28.47
C LEU A 283 19.74 -2.27 -29.85
N THR A 284 19.13 -2.81 -30.91
CA THR A 284 19.17 -2.20 -32.24
C THR A 284 18.15 -1.09 -32.44
N TYR A 285 17.16 -0.96 -31.54
CA TYR A 285 16.11 0.05 -31.63
C TYR A 285 16.46 1.33 -30.86
N PRO A 286 15.99 2.51 -31.33
CA PRO A 286 16.23 3.78 -30.66
C PRO A 286 15.29 3.95 -29.45
N VAL A 287 15.54 3.18 -28.39
CA VAL A 287 14.79 3.23 -27.13
C VAL A 287 15.64 3.91 -26.05
N GLU A 288 15.11 4.97 -25.47
CA GLU A 288 15.66 5.59 -24.27
C GLU A 288 15.07 4.93 -23.03
N TYR A 289 15.91 4.53 -22.08
CA TYR A 289 15.46 3.90 -20.83
C TYR A 289 16.28 4.35 -19.63
N GLY A 290 15.68 4.28 -18.44
CA GLY A 290 16.37 4.53 -17.19
C GLY A 290 17.31 3.37 -16.84
N ASN A 291 16.74 2.17 -16.72
CA ASN A 291 17.46 0.94 -16.45
C ASN A 291 16.97 -0.21 -17.34
N ILE A 292 17.73 -1.31 -17.38
CA ILE A 292 17.32 -2.56 -18.02
C ILE A 292 17.53 -3.71 -17.04
N SER A 293 16.52 -4.55 -16.89
CA SER A 293 16.60 -5.80 -16.14
C SER A 293 16.35 -6.96 -17.10
N LEU A 294 17.27 -7.92 -17.12
CA LEU A 294 17.11 -9.12 -17.93
C LEU A 294 16.28 -10.13 -17.14
N ILE A 295 15.23 -10.65 -17.78
CA ILE A 295 14.31 -11.58 -17.15
C ILE A 295 14.24 -12.89 -17.92
N LYS A 296 13.83 -13.93 -17.19
CA LYS A 296 13.79 -15.30 -17.66
C LYS A 296 12.44 -15.58 -18.29
N GLY A 297 12.36 -15.51 -19.61
CA GLY A 297 11.14 -15.79 -20.36
C GLY A 297 9.98 -14.88 -19.97
N THR A 298 8.88 -15.49 -19.49
CA THR A 298 7.63 -14.80 -19.15
C THR A 298 7.68 -14.18 -17.75
N LEU A 299 7.30 -12.91 -17.62
CA LEU A 299 7.14 -12.23 -16.33
C LEU A 299 5.73 -12.41 -15.74
N ILE A 300 5.65 -12.76 -14.46
CA ILE A 300 4.44 -12.61 -13.62
C ILE A 300 4.82 -11.72 -12.42
N SER A 301 4.09 -10.61 -12.24
CA SER A 301 4.32 -9.70 -11.11
C SER A 301 3.05 -9.35 -10.34
N ASP A 302 3.23 -8.72 -9.18
CA ASP A 302 2.19 -8.03 -8.40
C ASP A 302 1.01 -8.93 -8.00
N LYS A 303 1.28 -10.19 -7.65
CA LYS A 303 0.25 -11.12 -7.16
C LYS A 303 0.25 -11.18 -5.64
N SER A 304 -0.95 -11.09 -5.05
CA SER A 304 -1.14 -11.37 -3.63
C SER A 304 -0.78 -12.83 -3.30
N THR A 305 -1.16 -13.75 -4.19
CA THR A 305 -0.83 -15.16 -4.09
C THR A 305 -0.69 -15.72 -5.51
N LEU A 306 0.44 -16.37 -5.79
CA LEU A 306 0.71 -17.07 -7.04
C LEU A 306 0.94 -18.54 -6.74
N HIS A 307 0.23 -19.39 -7.46
CA HIS A 307 0.45 -20.83 -7.45
C HIS A 307 1.25 -21.23 -8.69
N ILE A 308 2.39 -21.89 -8.49
CA ILE A 308 3.26 -22.40 -9.55
C ILE A 308 3.11 -23.91 -9.56
N ASP A 309 2.46 -24.40 -10.61
CA ASP A 309 2.36 -25.83 -10.90
C ASP A 309 3.27 -26.23 -12.06
N LYS A 310 3.42 -27.53 -12.26
CA LYS A 310 4.20 -28.08 -13.36
C LYS A 310 3.68 -27.62 -14.73
N GLN A 311 2.37 -27.47 -14.89
CA GLN A 311 1.75 -27.08 -16.16
C GLN A 311 2.15 -25.65 -16.55
N LEU A 312 2.20 -24.73 -15.60
CA LEU A 312 2.63 -23.35 -15.82
C LEU A 312 4.08 -23.29 -16.30
N LEU A 313 4.98 -24.06 -15.68
CA LEU A 313 6.38 -24.16 -16.12
C LEU A 313 6.52 -24.86 -17.48
N GLU A 314 5.64 -25.80 -17.81
CA GLU A 314 5.59 -26.45 -19.12
C GLU A 314 5.10 -25.48 -20.21
N GLN A 315 4.17 -24.57 -19.89
CA GLN A 315 3.65 -23.52 -20.78
C GLN A 315 4.60 -22.34 -20.97
N THR A 316 5.67 -22.25 -20.17
CA THR A 316 6.69 -21.19 -20.22
C THR A 316 8.07 -21.79 -20.54
N PRO A 317 8.27 -22.31 -21.77
CA PRO A 317 9.49 -23.04 -22.13
C PRO A 317 10.75 -22.15 -22.12
N ASP A 318 10.60 -20.85 -22.36
CA ASP A 318 11.69 -19.86 -22.28
C ASP A 318 12.01 -19.44 -20.83
N GLY A 319 11.26 -19.97 -19.86
CA GLY A 319 11.35 -19.63 -18.45
C GLY A 319 10.19 -18.77 -17.95
N LEU A 320 10.07 -18.72 -16.63
CA LEU A 320 9.13 -17.95 -15.84
C LEU A 320 9.93 -17.16 -14.81
N HIS A 321 9.80 -15.84 -14.86
CA HIS A 321 10.32 -14.91 -13.88
C HIS A 321 9.14 -14.40 -13.04
N VAL A 322 9.20 -14.58 -11.72
CA VAL A 322 8.17 -14.10 -10.79
C VAL A 322 8.76 -12.98 -9.93
N MET A 323 8.10 -11.84 -9.90
CA MET A 323 8.58 -10.62 -9.23
C MET A 323 7.48 -10.02 -8.34
N ASP A 324 7.83 -9.34 -7.24
CA ASP A 324 6.89 -8.54 -6.44
C ASP A 324 5.62 -9.29 -5.97
N CYS A 325 5.75 -10.55 -5.59
CA CYS A 325 4.61 -11.36 -5.14
C CYS A 325 4.59 -11.52 -3.61
N ALA A 326 3.42 -11.32 -2.99
CA ALA A 326 3.30 -11.43 -1.54
C ALA A 326 3.40 -12.89 -1.05
N THR A 327 2.87 -13.85 -1.81
CA THR A 327 3.05 -15.28 -1.52
C THR A 327 3.17 -16.07 -2.81
N VAL A 328 4.20 -16.91 -2.92
CA VAL A 328 4.40 -17.85 -4.03
C VAL A 328 4.35 -19.27 -3.47
N GLU A 329 3.46 -20.10 -3.99
CA GLU A 329 3.30 -21.50 -3.58
C GLU A 329 3.74 -22.40 -4.75
N ILE A 330 4.70 -23.28 -4.49
CA ILE A 330 5.33 -24.14 -5.49
C ILE A 330 4.90 -25.58 -5.28
N ASP A 331 4.23 -26.17 -6.25
CA ASP A 331 3.72 -27.55 -6.18
C ASP A 331 4.81 -28.60 -5.90
N GLU A 332 4.43 -29.62 -5.13
CA GLU A 332 5.25 -30.82 -4.86
C GLU A 332 5.59 -31.64 -6.11
N ASN A 333 4.78 -31.52 -7.16
CA ASN A 333 4.92 -32.27 -8.39
C ASN A 333 5.98 -31.68 -9.35
N ILE A 334 6.57 -30.53 -9.02
CA ILE A 334 7.56 -29.85 -9.87
C ILE A 334 8.92 -30.55 -9.74
N PRO A 335 9.50 -31.06 -10.84
CA PRO A 335 10.85 -31.61 -10.81
C PRO A 335 11.89 -30.52 -10.48
N ALA A 336 12.82 -30.85 -9.59
CA ALA A 336 13.99 -30.02 -9.23
C ALA A 336 14.73 -29.42 -10.43
N THR A 337 14.95 -30.22 -11.47
CA THR A 337 15.63 -29.77 -12.71
C THR A 337 14.78 -28.75 -13.47
N LEU A 338 13.46 -28.97 -13.54
CA LEU A 338 12.53 -28.08 -14.22
C LEU A 338 12.46 -26.72 -13.52
N ALA A 339 12.37 -26.71 -12.17
CA ALA A 339 12.41 -25.48 -11.38
C ALA A 339 13.71 -24.72 -11.62
N ARG A 340 14.87 -25.39 -11.50
CA ARG A 340 16.18 -24.76 -11.71
C ARG A 340 16.33 -24.15 -13.10
N GLU A 341 15.88 -24.86 -14.12
CA GLU A 341 16.04 -24.43 -15.51
C GLU A 341 15.07 -23.33 -15.89
N ARG A 342 13.82 -23.36 -15.40
CA ARG A 342 12.75 -22.48 -15.90
C ARG A 342 12.32 -21.40 -14.94
N LEU A 343 12.47 -21.56 -13.64
CA LEU A 343 11.97 -20.60 -12.66
C LEU A 343 13.07 -19.63 -12.22
N PHE A 344 12.68 -18.40 -11.96
CA PHE A 344 13.44 -17.38 -11.22
C PHE A 344 12.46 -16.55 -10.39
N LEU A 345 12.84 -16.24 -9.14
CA LEU A 345 11.99 -15.57 -8.16
C LEU A 345 12.73 -14.34 -7.64
N GLU A 346 12.07 -13.19 -7.64
CA GLU A 346 12.65 -11.89 -7.23
C GLU A 346 11.63 -11.13 -6.37
N ASP A 347 12.10 -10.41 -5.35
CA ASP A 347 11.30 -9.49 -4.51
C ASP A 347 9.99 -10.09 -3.97
N CYS A 348 10.02 -11.38 -3.59
CA CYS A 348 8.85 -12.08 -3.05
C CYS A 348 8.85 -12.07 -1.51
N ALA A 349 7.70 -11.83 -0.89
CA ALA A 349 7.63 -11.75 0.57
C ALA A 349 7.68 -13.14 1.25
N LEU A 350 6.97 -14.12 0.70
CA LEU A 350 6.96 -15.50 1.22
C LEU A 350 6.92 -16.50 0.06
N ILE A 351 7.85 -17.45 0.06
CA ILE A 351 7.81 -18.62 -0.82
C ILE A 351 7.53 -19.86 0.01
N LYS A 352 6.47 -20.59 -0.33
CA LYS A 352 6.18 -21.92 0.19
C LYS A 352 6.59 -22.96 -0.84
N CYS A 353 7.47 -23.87 -0.47
CA CYS A 353 7.90 -24.95 -1.34
C CYS A 353 8.05 -26.28 -0.59
N PRO A 354 8.13 -27.41 -1.31
CA PRO A 354 8.47 -28.70 -0.71
C PRO A 354 9.91 -28.67 -0.18
N SER A 355 10.16 -29.37 0.93
CA SER A 355 11.49 -29.43 1.56
C SER A 355 12.59 -29.89 0.59
N GLU A 356 12.26 -30.75 -0.36
CA GLU A 356 13.19 -31.26 -1.37
C GLU A 356 13.62 -30.20 -2.39
N LEU A 357 12.82 -29.14 -2.58
CA LEU A 357 13.10 -28.06 -3.52
C LEU A 357 13.79 -26.86 -2.85
N LYS A 358 13.78 -26.75 -1.51
CA LYS A 358 14.25 -25.57 -0.76
C LYS A 358 15.59 -25.02 -1.24
N SER A 359 16.64 -25.86 -1.30
CA SER A 359 17.98 -25.41 -1.75
C SER A 359 18.05 -24.97 -3.21
N ILE A 360 17.17 -25.49 -4.07
CA ILE A 360 17.08 -25.06 -5.47
C ILE A 360 16.35 -23.73 -5.54
N ILE A 361 15.26 -23.57 -4.79
CA ILE A 361 14.51 -22.33 -4.68
C ILE A 361 15.40 -21.20 -4.14
N GLU A 362 16.15 -21.44 -3.07
CA GLU A 362 17.14 -20.48 -2.54
C GLU A 362 18.17 -20.05 -3.60
N LEU A 363 18.61 -20.98 -4.46
CA LEU A 363 19.59 -20.69 -5.50
C LEU A 363 19.03 -19.86 -6.66
N ILE A 364 17.74 -20.01 -6.99
CA ILE A 364 17.07 -19.30 -8.09
C ILE A 364 16.24 -18.10 -7.61
N SER A 365 16.41 -17.71 -6.34
CA SER A 365 15.73 -16.58 -5.74
C SER A 365 16.69 -15.42 -5.47
N SER A 366 16.18 -14.19 -5.57
CA SER A 366 16.86 -12.96 -5.18
C SER A 366 15.92 -12.11 -4.32
N ASP A 367 16.44 -11.51 -3.26
CA ASP A 367 15.73 -10.60 -2.34
C ASP A 367 14.34 -11.10 -1.86
N VAL A 368 14.32 -12.37 -1.42
CA VAL A 368 13.12 -12.98 -0.83
C VAL A 368 13.17 -12.86 0.68
N ALA A 369 12.09 -12.36 1.28
CA ALA A 369 12.04 -12.14 2.72
C ALA A 369 11.95 -13.44 3.54
N SER A 370 11.24 -14.46 3.04
CA SER A 370 11.14 -15.78 3.68
C SER A 370 10.90 -16.91 2.69
N ILE A 371 11.59 -18.03 2.88
CA ILE A 371 11.36 -19.29 2.16
C ILE A 371 11.06 -20.37 3.21
N SER A 372 9.83 -20.90 3.20
CA SER A 372 9.37 -21.90 4.18
C SER A 372 8.90 -23.17 3.49
N ASP A 373 8.96 -24.26 4.23
CA ASP A 373 8.41 -25.53 3.79
C ASP A 373 6.89 -25.55 4.05
N TYR A 374 6.11 -26.34 3.32
CA TYR A 374 4.67 -26.53 3.63
C TYR A 374 4.43 -27.04 5.07
N THR A 375 5.44 -27.69 5.65
CA THR A 375 5.44 -28.24 7.02
C THR A 375 5.89 -27.22 8.06
N GLU A 376 6.60 -26.17 7.65
CA GLU A 376 6.87 -24.99 8.47
C GLU A 376 5.62 -24.10 8.39
N GLU A 377 4.58 -24.46 9.14
CA GLU A 377 3.60 -23.46 9.54
C GLU A 377 4.41 -22.30 10.13
N THR A 378 4.31 -21.12 9.53
CA THR A 378 4.75 -19.86 10.13
C THR A 378 4.35 -19.89 11.61
N GLU A 379 5.34 -19.81 12.50
CA GLU A 379 5.14 -19.70 13.94
C GLU A 379 4.01 -18.70 14.21
N GLY A 380 2.88 -19.24 14.64
CA GLY A 380 1.56 -18.61 14.57
C GLY A 380 0.45 -19.67 14.53
N GLY A 381 0.77 -20.86 14.03
CA GLY A 381 0.06 -22.09 14.38
C GLY A 381 0.47 -22.54 15.78
N ASP A 382 -0.18 -22.00 16.81
CA ASP A 382 -0.10 -22.56 18.15
C ASP A 382 -0.42 -24.06 18.08
N GLU A 383 0.55 -24.92 18.42
CA GLU A 383 0.29 -26.32 18.77
C GLU A 383 -0.94 -26.35 19.66
N LYS A 384 -2.03 -26.97 19.20
CA LYS A 384 -3.25 -27.13 20.01
C LYS A 384 -2.93 -28.00 21.22
N ASN A 385 -2.45 -27.37 22.27
CA ASN A 385 -2.40 -27.93 23.61
C ASN A 385 -3.84 -28.00 24.12
N ASP A 386 -4.32 -29.19 24.51
CA ASP A 386 -5.67 -29.42 25.04
C ASP A 386 -6.00 -28.57 26.30
N ASP A 387 -4.97 -27.98 26.92
CA ASP A 387 -5.03 -27.14 28.11
C ASP A 387 -5.07 -25.62 27.83
N THR A 388 -5.06 -25.18 26.56
CA THR A 388 -5.15 -23.76 26.18
C THR A 388 -6.43 -23.44 25.41
N ILE A 389 -7.14 -22.42 25.85
CA ILE A 389 -8.28 -21.83 25.14
C ILE A 389 -7.74 -20.71 24.27
N TYR A 390 -8.03 -20.77 22.96
CA TYR A 390 -7.62 -19.77 21.98
C TYR A 390 -8.79 -18.90 21.56
N ILE A 391 -8.59 -17.58 21.56
CA ILE A 391 -9.51 -16.60 21.00
C ILE A 391 -8.77 -15.86 19.88
N ASN A 392 -9.22 -16.06 18.64
CA ASN A 392 -8.74 -15.33 17.48
C ASN A 392 -9.86 -14.41 17.00
N ALA A 393 -9.67 -13.10 17.11
CA ALA A 393 -10.67 -12.10 16.74
C ALA A 393 -10.02 -10.85 16.14
N ALA A 394 -10.76 -10.05 15.39
CA ALA A 394 -10.24 -8.76 14.93
C ALA A 394 -10.13 -7.76 16.11
N THR A 395 -11.11 -7.80 17.01
CA THR A 395 -11.16 -7.02 18.25
C THR A 395 -11.67 -7.91 19.37
N TYR A 396 -11.17 -7.71 20.58
CA TYR A 396 -11.65 -8.40 21.77
C TYR A 396 -11.81 -7.42 22.92
N LYS A 397 -12.91 -7.50 23.66
CA LYS A 397 -13.17 -6.73 24.87
C LYS A 397 -13.48 -7.70 26.01
N PHE A 398 -12.82 -7.49 27.15
CA PHE A 398 -13.03 -8.27 28.37
C PHE A 398 -14.30 -7.91 29.12
#